data_AF-A0A6G5ZW11-F1
#
_entry.id   AF-A0A6G5ZW11-F1
#
_cell.length_a   1.000
_cell.length_b   1.000
_cell.length_c   1.000
_cell.angle_alpha   90.00
_cell.angle_beta   90.00
_cell.angle_gamma   90.00
#
_symmetry.space_group_name_H-M   'P 1'
#
loop_
_entity.id
_entity.type
_entity.pdbx_description
1 polymer ?
#
loop_
_entity_poly.entity_id
_entity_poly.type
_entity_poly.pdbx_seq_one_letter_code
_entity_poly.pdbx_strand_id
1 'polypeptide(L)'
;MCSSQQIQFSVLCLHFLSLVLLVDGATRLYYLGIHNVEWNYIPLGKNAITGQSIMNDSVAFSFLQPAKDRIGGIYKKSIYKQYYDSTYTLEISKPAWLGFLGPIIRGEVGDTITVHLKNFASRPFTIHPHGVFYTKDSEGALYPDRSSENHKADDAVPPGGNHTYTW
;
A
#
# COMPACT_ATOMS: atom_id res chain seq x y z
N MET A 1 59.30 26.36 -0.04
CA MET A 1 58.65 25.07 0.30
C MET A 1 57.23 25.18 0.86
N CYS A 2 56.72 26.38 1.22
CA CYS A 2 55.37 26.55 1.82
C CYS A 2 54.20 26.59 0.81
N SER A 3 54.46 26.92 -0.48
CA SER A 3 53.40 27.15 -1.48
C SER A 3 52.84 25.86 -2.14
N SER A 4 53.62 24.79 -2.21
CA SER A 4 53.19 23.51 -2.84
C SER A 4 52.20 22.72 -1.98
N GLN A 5 52.25 22.86 -0.66
CA GLN A 5 51.34 22.14 0.24
C GLN A 5 49.93 22.78 0.26
N GLN A 6 49.82 24.11 0.19
CA GLN A 6 48.51 24.79 0.11
C GLN A 6 47.72 24.43 -1.16
N ILE A 7 48.40 24.24 -2.29
CA ILE A 7 47.76 23.85 -3.57
C ILE A 7 47.26 22.40 -3.50
N GLN A 8 48.03 21.47 -2.91
CA GLN A 8 47.59 20.09 -2.71
C GLN A 8 46.38 19.97 -1.76
N PHE A 9 46.34 20.75 -0.68
CA PHE A 9 45.17 20.78 0.23
C PHE A 9 43.92 21.38 -0.42
N SER A 10 44.07 22.40 -1.28
CA SER A 10 42.97 23.03 -2.00
C SER A 10 42.33 22.10 -3.05
N VAL A 11 43.14 21.35 -3.81
CA VAL A 11 42.64 20.40 -4.82
C VAL A 11 41.98 19.18 -4.16
N LEU A 12 42.50 18.71 -3.03
CA LEU A 12 41.90 17.60 -2.25
C LEU A 12 40.52 17.99 -1.67
N CYS A 13 40.36 19.25 -1.25
CA CYS A 13 39.09 19.77 -0.72
C CYS A 13 38.04 19.98 -1.84
N LEU A 14 38.47 20.39 -3.05
CA LEU A 14 37.59 20.47 -4.23
C LEU A 14 37.12 19.09 -4.73
N HIS A 15 37.93 18.05 -4.57
CA HIS A 15 37.52 16.68 -4.91
C HIS A 15 36.59 16.07 -3.85
N PHE A 16 36.80 16.39 -2.58
CA PHE A 16 35.87 16.01 -1.49
C PHE A 16 34.53 16.74 -1.60
N LEU A 17 34.50 17.98 -2.09
CA LEU A 17 33.26 18.70 -2.40
C LEU A 17 32.54 18.18 -3.66
N SER A 18 33.26 17.61 -4.63
CA SER A 18 32.63 17.03 -5.84
C SER A 18 31.98 15.67 -5.60
N LEU A 19 32.29 15.02 -4.48
CA LEU A 19 31.73 13.73 -4.07
C LEU A 19 30.61 13.86 -3.04
N VAL A 20 30.04 15.06 -2.86
CA VAL A 20 28.65 15.17 -2.40
C VAL A 20 27.79 15.11 -3.66
N LEU A 21 27.73 13.94 -4.29
CA LEU A 21 26.57 13.62 -5.09
C LEU A 21 25.40 13.75 -4.11
N LEU A 22 24.51 14.72 -4.35
CA LEU A 22 23.17 14.69 -3.77
C LEU A 22 22.60 13.33 -4.18
N VAL A 23 22.66 12.36 -3.27
CA VAL A 23 21.85 11.15 -3.36
C VAL A 23 20.44 11.65 -3.14
N ASP A 24 19.82 12.07 -4.23
CA ASP A 24 18.41 12.42 -4.22
C ASP A 24 17.62 11.12 -4.17
N GLY A 25 16.53 11.13 -3.41
CA GLY A 25 15.64 9.98 -3.34
C GLY A 25 14.96 9.74 -4.67
N ALA A 26 14.65 8.48 -4.97
CA ALA A 26 13.82 8.16 -6.12
C ALA A 26 12.35 8.43 -5.80
N THR A 27 11.58 8.89 -6.79
CA THR A 27 10.12 8.84 -6.70
C THR A 27 9.63 7.45 -7.06
N ARG A 28 8.97 6.76 -6.12
CA ARG A 28 8.35 5.44 -6.30
C ARG A 28 6.86 5.62 -6.54
N LEU A 29 6.41 5.25 -7.74
CA LEU A 29 5.05 5.49 -8.21
C LEU A 29 4.20 4.22 -8.14
N TYR A 30 3.01 4.32 -7.55
CA TYR A 30 2.05 3.23 -7.42
C TYR A 30 0.64 3.66 -7.83
N TYR A 31 -0.02 2.84 -8.65
CA TYR A 31 -1.45 3.01 -8.97
C TYR A 31 -2.25 1.92 -8.27
N LEU A 32 -3.09 2.31 -7.31
CA LEU A 32 -3.86 1.38 -6.49
C LEU A 32 -5.36 1.55 -6.69
N GLY A 33 -6.07 0.43 -6.82
CA GLY A 33 -7.53 0.37 -6.87
C GLY A 33 -8.11 -0.36 -5.67
N ILE A 34 -9.19 0.15 -5.08
CA ILE A 34 -9.96 -0.56 -4.04
C ILE A 34 -11.16 -1.24 -4.68
N HIS A 35 -11.29 -2.56 -4.51
CA HIS A 35 -12.37 -3.34 -5.11
C HIS A 35 -13.09 -4.18 -4.07
N ASN A 36 -14.41 -4.30 -4.21
CA ASN A 36 -15.16 -5.32 -3.51
C ASN A 36 -14.97 -6.70 -4.18
N VAL A 37 -14.71 -7.74 -3.38
CA VAL A 37 -14.55 -9.13 -3.84
C VAL A 37 -15.26 -10.10 -2.89
N GLU A 38 -15.69 -11.24 -3.41
CA GLU A 38 -16.06 -12.40 -2.59
C GLU A 38 -14.79 -13.18 -2.24
N TRP A 39 -14.41 -13.20 -0.97
CA TRP A 39 -13.19 -13.86 -0.51
C TRP A 39 -13.51 -15.22 0.11
N ASN A 40 -12.99 -16.29 -0.49
CA ASN A 40 -13.08 -17.65 0.03
C ASN A 40 -11.90 -17.93 0.97
N TYR A 41 -12.17 -18.10 2.26
CA TYR A 41 -11.14 -18.41 3.25
C TYR A 41 -10.59 -19.85 3.14
N ILE A 42 -11.30 -20.76 2.47
CA ILE A 42 -10.91 -22.17 2.31
C ILE A 42 -11.05 -22.54 0.82
N PRO A 43 -10.15 -22.03 -0.03
CA PRO A 43 -10.18 -22.33 -1.46
C PRO A 43 -9.98 -23.82 -1.75
N LEU A 44 -9.35 -24.58 -0.84
CA LEU A 44 -9.11 -26.01 -0.99
C LEU A 44 -10.28 -26.92 -0.57
N GLY A 45 -11.30 -26.37 0.10
CA GLY A 45 -12.44 -27.15 0.62
C GLY A 45 -12.10 -28.20 1.70
N LYS A 46 -10.88 -28.16 2.25
CA LYS A 46 -10.38 -29.13 3.23
C LYS A 46 -9.33 -28.53 4.16
N ASN A 47 -9.16 -29.14 5.32
CA ASN A 47 -8.05 -28.84 6.21
C ASN A 47 -6.74 -29.30 5.55
N ALA A 48 -5.82 -28.37 5.29
CA ALA A 48 -4.58 -28.65 4.58
C ALA A 48 -3.60 -29.51 5.41
N ILE A 49 -3.73 -29.53 6.73
CA ILE A 49 -2.86 -30.29 7.65
C ILE A 49 -3.35 -31.73 7.76
N THR A 50 -4.64 -31.92 8.04
CA THR A 50 -5.22 -33.26 8.28
C THR A 50 -5.71 -33.94 7.00
N GLY A 51 -5.90 -33.19 5.92
CA GLY A 51 -6.50 -33.67 4.67
C GLY A 51 -8.00 -33.89 4.73
N GLN A 52 -8.65 -33.70 5.89
CA GLN A 52 -10.08 -33.91 6.06
C GLN A 52 -10.90 -32.83 5.37
N SER A 53 -11.99 -33.25 4.71
CA SER A 53 -13.01 -32.31 4.25
C SER A 53 -13.56 -31.50 5.42
N ILE A 54 -13.93 -30.24 5.17
CA ILE A 54 -14.54 -29.36 6.18
C ILE A 54 -15.78 -29.97 6.83
N MET A 55 -16.54 -30.80 6.09
CA MET A 55 -17.70 -31.51 6.63
C MET A 55 -17.36 -32.50 7.75
N ASN A 56 -16.14 -33.03 7.74
CA ASN A 56 -15.68 -34.06 8.68
C ASN A 56 -14.76 -33.51 9.77
N ASP A 57 -14.41 -32.22 9.71
CA ASP A 57 -13.62 -31.50 10.71
C ASP A 57 -14.57 -30.65 11.56
N SER A 58 -14.93 -31.12 12.75
CA SER A 58 -15.96 -30.48 13.59
C SER A 58 -15.63 -29.04 13.98
N VAL A 59 -14.33 -28.74 14.16
CA VAL A 59 -13.86 -27.40 14.48
C VAL A 59 -14.02 -26.51 13.25
N ALA A 60 -13.48 -26.92 12.10
CA ALA A 60 -13.56 -26.13 10.87
C ALA A 60 -15.02 -25.95 10.41
N PHE A 61 -15.84 -26.99 10.51
CA PHE A 61 -17.27 -26.95 10.19
C PHE A 61 -18.02 -25.85 10.93
N SER A 62 -17.67 -25.60 12.20
CA SER A 62 -18.34 -24.58 13.01
C SER A 62 -18.22 -23.16 12.45
N PHE A 63 -17.06 -22.83 11.83
CA PHE A 63 -16.77 -21.52 11.26
C PHE A 63 -17.19 -21.40 9.78
N LEU A 64 -17.14 -22.50 9.03
CA LEU A 64 -17.06 -22.44 7.56
C LEU A 64 -18.32 -22.92 6.84
N GLN A 65 -19.17 -23.69 7.52
CA GLN A 65 -20.39 -24.21 6.93
C GLN A 65 -21.48 -23.11 6.90
N PRO A 66 -22.01 -22.76 5.71
CA PRO A 66 -23.20 -21.92 5.62
C PRO A 66 -24.42 -22.59 6.25
N ALA A 67 -25.23 -21.82 6.97
CA ALA A 67 -26.50 -22.24 7.56
C ALA A 67 -27.47 -21.06 7.62
N LYS A 68 -28.70 -21.28 8.10
CA LYS A 68 -29.72 -20.23 8.23
C LYS A 68 -29.23 -18.99 9.00
N ASP A 69 -28.35 -19.20 9.97
CA ASP A 69 -27.81 -18.22 10.91
C ASP A 69 -26.28 -18.04 10.78
N ARG A 70 -25.66 -18.61 9.73
CA ARG A 70 -24.20 -18.57 9.52
C ARG A 70 -23.86 -18.31 8.06
N ILE A 71 -23.03 -17.29 7.81
CA ILE A 71 -22.58 -16.90 6.47
C ILE A 71 -21.73 -18.01 5.82
N GLY A 72 -20.89 -18.69 6.61
CA GLY A 72 -19.96 -19.72 6.14
C GLY A 72 -18.58 -19.16 5.83
N GLY A 73 -17.85 -19.79 4.88
CA GLY A 73 -16.44 -19.49 4.60
C GLY A 73 -16.16 -18.41 3.54
N ILE A 74 -17.19 -17.81 2.94
CA ILE A 74 -17.06 -16.80 1.87
C ILE A 74 -17.64 -15.48 2.35
N TYR A 75 -16.85 -14.41 2.30
CA TYR A 75 -17.27 -13.08 2.75
C TYR A 75 -16.93 -12.02 1.71
N LYS A 76 -17.82 -11.05 1.55
CA LYS A 76 -17.53 -9.82 0.82
C LYS A 76 -16.46 -9.00 1.56
N LYS A 77 -15.38 -8.63 0.86
CA LYS A 77 -14.28 -7.80 1.37
C LYS A 77 -14.00 -6.64 0.42
N SER A 78 -13.40 -5.56 0.91
CA SER A 78 -12.73 -4.55 0.09
C SER A 78 -11.23 -4.81 0.13
N ILE A 79 -10.58 -4.92 -1.03
CA ILE A 79 -9.14 -5.21 -1.14
C ILE A 79 -8.44 -4.19 -2.03
N TYR A 80 -7.14 -4.01 -1.82
CA TYR A 80 -6.28 -3.25 -2.71
C TYR A 80 -5.73 -4.11 -3.84
N LYS A 81 -5.71 -3.53 -5.04
CA LYS A 81 -5.11 -4.08 -6.27
C LYS A 81 -4.15 -3.06 -6.86
N GLN A 82 -3.08 -3.52 -7.50
CA GLN A 82 -2.11 -2.65 -8.17
C GLN A 82 -2.34 -2.65 -9.68
N TYR A 83 -2.09 -1.52 -10.32
CA TYR A 83 -2.15 -1.33 -11.76
C TYR A 83 -0.86 -0.72 -12.27
N TYR A 84 -0.59 -0.88 -13.57
CA TYR A 84 0.59 -0.30 -14.21
C TYR A 84 0.53 1.22 -14.33
N ASP A 85 -0.66 1.78 -14.53
CA ASP A 85 -0.83 3.20 -14.83
C ASP A 85 -2.21 3.73 -14.40
N SER A 86 -2.44 5.01 -14.69
CA SER A 86 -3.64 5.78 -14.36
C SER A 86 -4.90 5.34 -15.12
N THR A 87 -4.80 4.42 -16.08
CA THR A 87 -5.98 3.88 -16.77
C THR A 87 -6.71 2.85 -15.91
N TYR A 88 -6.02 2.24 -14.93
CA TYR A 88 -6.54 1.16 -14.09
C TYR A 88 -7.10 -0.03 -14.90
N THR A 89 -6.52 -0.30 -16.07
CA THR A 89 -6.96 -1.38 -16.97
C THR A 89 -6.16 -2.67 -16.78
N LEU A 90 -4.83 -2.56 -16.67
CA LEU A 90 -3.94 -3.70 -16.53
C LEU A 90 -3.51 -3.90 -15.07
N GLU A 91 -4.11 -4.89 -14.40
CA GLU A 91 -3.78 -5.28 -13.02
C GLU A 91 -2.40 -5.96 -12.96
N ILE A 92 -1.55 -5.54 -12.02
CA ILE A 92 -0.30 -6.20 -11.70
C ILE A 92 -0.61 -7.39 -10.79
N SER A 93 -0.30 -8.59 -11.27
CA SER A 93 -0.50 -9.82 -10.50
C SER A 93 0.37 -9.84 -9.25
N LYS A 94 -0.26 -10.03 -8.09
CA LYS A 94 0.43 -10.23 -6.82
C LYS A 94 0.74 -11.72 -6.60
N PRO A 95 1.83 -12.06 -5.88
CA PRO A 95 2.11 -13.44 -5.50
C PRO A 95 0.94 -14.10 -4.76
N ALA A 96 0.65 -15.36 -5.07
CA ALA A 96 -0.51 -16.09 -4.52
C ALA A 96 -0.52 -16.13 -2.98
N TRP A 97 0.65 -16.17 -2.34
CA TRP A 97 0.79 -16.23 -0.89
C TRP A 97 0.39 -14.94 -0.16
N LEU A 98 0.25 -13.78 -0.85
CA LEU A 98 -0.28 -12.56 -0.23
C LEU A 98 -1.77 -12.66 0.09
N GLY A 99 -2.50 -13.60 -0.53
CA GLY A 99 -3.92 -13.79 -0.27
C GLY A 99 -4.72 -12.50 -0.52
N PHE A 100 -5.48 -12.04 0.47
CA PHE A 100 -6.29 -10.81 0.34
C PHE A 100 -5.52 -9.52 0.66
N LEU A 101 -4.27 -9.60 1.12
CA LEU A 101 -3.45 -8.41 1.39
C LEU A 101 -3.25 -7.58 0.12
N GLY A 102 -3.07 -6.28 0.29
CA GLY A 102 -2.72 -5.38 -0.81
C GLY A 102 -1.34 -5.69 -1.41
N PRO A 103 -0.97 -4.97 -2.49
CA PRO A 103 0.36 -5.04 -3.06
C PRO A 103 1.41 -4.50 -2.09
N ILE A 104 2.67 -4.91 -2.28
CA ILE A 104 3.80 -4.44 -1.46
C ILE A 104 4.30 -3.12 -2.02
N ILE A 105 4.25 -2.08 -1.20
CA ILE A 105 4.85 -0.77 -1.46
C ILE A 105 6.26 -0.78 -0.86
N ARG A 106 7.26 -0.27 -1.60
CA ARG A 106 8.66 -0.23 -1.19
C ARG A 106 9.24 1.16 -1.48
N GLY A 107 10.12 1.60 -0.59
CA GLY A 107 10.96 2.77 -0.76
C GLY A 107 12.25 2.60 0.05
N GLU A 108 13.27 3.33 -0.33
CA GLU A 108 14.53 3.47 0.40
C GLU A 108 14.51 4.79 1.19
N VAL A 109 15.41 4.93 2.16
CA VAL A 109 15.52 6.20 2.90
C VAL A 109 15.87 7.32 1.93
N GLY A 110 15.07 8.38 1.93
CA GLY A 110 15.19 9.51 1.03
C GLY A 110 14.17 9.48 -0.12
N ASP A 111 13.64 8.31 -0.48
CA ASP A 111 12.63 8.18 -1.54
C ASP A 111 11.34 8.92 -1.18
N THR A 112 10.65 9.40 -2.22
CA THR A 112 9.26 9.86 -2.14
C THR A 112 8.35 8.78 -2.72
N ILE A 113 7.32 8.37 -2.01
CA ILE A 113 6.34 7.39 -2.47
C ILE A 113 5.07 8.13 -2.89
N THR A 114 4.71 8.04 -4.16
CA THR A 114 3.47 8.60 -4.70
C THR A 114 2.48 7.49 -4.99
N VAL A 115 1.31 7.54 -4.35
CA VAL A 115 0.24 6.56 -4.53
C VAL A 115 -0.98 7.23 -5.14
N HIS A 116 -1.29 6.88 -6.38
CA HIS A 116 -2.53 7.25 -7.06
C HIS A 116 -3.64 6.23 -6.75
N LEU A 117 -4.46 6.55 -5.76
CA LEU A 117 -5.60 5.73 -5.35
C LEU A 117 -6.83 6.02 -6.21
N LYS A 118 -7.54 4.97 -6.62
CA LYS A 118 -8.92 5.04 -7.14
C LYS A 118 -9.84 4.08 -6.39
N ASN A 119 -10.98 4.58 -5.94
CA ASN A 119 -11.94 3.78 -5.19
C ASN A 119 -13.03 3.22 -6.11
N PHE A 120 -12.94 1.93 -6.43
CA PHE A 120 -13.98 1.21 -7.19
C PHE A 120 -14.98 0.48 -6.29
N ALA A 121 -14.85 0.59 -4.97
CA ALA A 121 -15.74 -0.06 -4.01
C ALA A 121 -16.98 0.79 -3.72
N SER A 122 -17.96 0.18 -3.07
CA SER A 122 -19.28 0.77 -2.83
C SER A 122 -19.36 1.75 -1.66
N ARG A 123 -18.25 2.05 -0.98
CA ARG A 123 -18.19 2.92 0.20
C ARG A 123 -16.92 3.78 0.19
N PRO A 124 -16.88 4.91 0.91
CA PRO A 124 -15.66 5.68 1.07
C PRO A 124 -14.55 4.87 1.75
N PHE A 125 -13.33 5.01 1.27
CA PHE A 125 -12.11 4.40 1.82
C PHE A 125 -10.91 5.34 1.64
N THR A 126 -9.79 5.05 2.29
CA THR A 126 -8.55 5.83 2.26
C THR A 126 -7.34 4.92 2.36
N ILE A 127 -6.12 5.45 2.24
CA ILE A 127 -4.89 4.77 2.67
C ILE A 127 -4.20 5.62 3.73
N HIS A 128 -3.89 5.00 4.88
CA HIS A 128 -3.06 5.60 5.93
C HIS A 128 -1.76 4.81 6.06
N PRO A 129 -0.59 5.40 5.77
CA PRO A 129 0.68 4.67 5.82
C PRO A 129 1.23 4.63 7.25
N HIS A 130 2.09 3.66 7.53
CA HIS A 130 2.89 3.62 8.74
C HIS A 130 4.38 3.57 8.36
N GLY A 131 5.22 4.31 9.11
CA GLY A 131 6.68 4.27 8.94
C GLY A 131 7.26 5.18 7.85
N VAL A 132 6.50 6.18 7.40
CA VAL A 132 6.90 7.22 6.43
C VAL A 132 6.40 8.58 6.90
N PHE A 133 6.91 9.67 6.33
CA PHE A 133 6.44 11.02 6.61
C PHE A 133 5.28 11.38 5.68
N TYR A 134 4.40 12.28 6.10
CA TYR A 134 3.33 12.80 5.24
C TYR A 134 2.85 14.16 5.75
N THR A 135 2.31 14.96 4.84
CA THR A 135 1.56 16.17 5.14
C THR A 135 0.09 15.86 5.41
N LYS A 136 -0.66 16.82 5.95
CA LYS A 136 -2.06 16.63 6.37
C LYS A 136 -3.04 16.31 5.24
N ASP A 137 -2.66 16.51 3.98
CA ASP A 137 -3.40 16.15 2.78
C ASP A 137 -2.99 14.77 2.20
N SER A 138 -2.12 14.04 2.90
CA SER A 138 -1.64 12.70 2.52
C SER A 138 -1.67 11.71 3.70
N GLU A 139 -2.42 12.03 4.77
CA GLU A 139 -2.53 11.17 5.96
C GLU A 139 -3.57 10.07 5.76
N GLY A 140 -4.72 10.39 5.16
CA GLY A 140 -5.79 9.43 4.89
C GLY A 140 -6.55 8.96 6.13
N ALA A 141 -6.68 9.80 7.15
CA ALA A 141 -7.38 9.45 8.38
C ALA A 141 -8.24 10.61 8.90
N LEU A 142 -9.57 10.41 8.87
CA LEU A 142 -10.53 11.40 9.35
C LEU A 142 -10.57 11.46 10.89
N TYR A 143 -10.14 12.58 11.46
CA TYR A 143 -10.37 12.94 12.86
C TYR A 143 -10.38 14.47 13.06
N PRO A 144 -10.85 14.98 14.23
CA PRO A 144 -10.80 16.41 14.54
C PRO A 144 -9.36 16.91 14.75
N ASP A 145 -8.72 17.34 13.66
CA ASP A 145 -7.29 17.67 13.58
C ASP A 145 -7.00 19.15 13.26
N ARG A 146 -8.06 19.94 13.04
CA ARG A 146 -8.01 21.36 12.64
C ARG A 146 -7.33 21.60 11.28
N SER A 147 -7.26 20.60 10.40
CA SER A 147 -6.85 20.83 9.02
C SER A 147 -7.93 21.63 8.26
N SER A 148 -7.51 22.38 7.25
CA SER A 148 -8.43 23.15 6.39
C SER A 148 -9.24 22.20 5.50
N GLU A 149 -10.38 22.65 4.97
CA GLU A 149 -11.22 21.84 4.07
C GLU A 149 -10.44 21.30 2.85
N ASN A 150 -9.45 22.04 2.37
CA ASN A 150 -8.59 21.61 1.26
C ASN A 150 -7.70 20.41 1.63
N HIS A 151 -7.46 20.14 2.92
CA HIS A 151 -6.71 19.00 3.45
C HIS A 151 -7.66 17.94 4.02
N LYS A 152 -8.84 17.77 3.42
CA LYS A 152 -9.83 16.74 3.80
C LYS A 152 -10.15 15.76 2.66
N ALA A 153 -9.57 15.96 1.48
CA ALA A 153 -9.80 15.08 0.34
C ALA A 153 -9.19 13.68 0.55
N ASP A 154 -8.13 13.58 1.36
CA ASP A 154 -7.45 12.34 1.71
C ASP A 154 -8.22 11.50 2.74
N ASP A 155 -8.98 12.17 3.61
CA ASP A 155 -9.71 11.61 4.76
C ASP A 155 -10.89 10.68 4.38
N ALA A 156 -11.42 10.81 3.16
CA ALA A 156 -12.46 9.92 2.65
C ALA A 156 -12.55 9.99 1.12
N VAL A 157 -12.01 8.99 0.41
CA VAL A 157 -12.15 8.91 -1.06
C VAL A 157 -13.49 8.24 -1.39
N PRO A 158 -14.47 8.96 -1.97
CA PRO A 158 -15.81 8.41 -2.21
C PRO A 158 -15.81 7.33 -3.29
N PRO A 159 -16.88 6.51 -3.42
CA PRO A 159 -17.05 5.60 -4.54
C PRO A 159 -16.87 6.30 -5.89
N GLY A 160 -16.03 5.75 -6.76
CA GLY A 160 -15.64 6.34 -8.06
C GLY A 160 -14.60 7.45 -7.97
N GLY A 161 -14.30 7.95 -6.76
CA GLY A 161 -13.31 8.99 -6.50
C GLY A 161 -11.86 8.51 -6.63
N ASN A 162 -10.95 9.48 -6.63
CA ASN A 162 -9.51 9.26 -6.61
C ASN A 162 -8.83 10.25 -5.65
N HIS A 163 -7.64 9.87 -5.18
CA HIS A 163 -6.75 10.74 -4.41
C HIS A 163 -5.31 10.38 -4.69
N THR A 164 -4.40 11.35 -4.61
CA THR A 164 -2.97 11.10 -4.72
C THR A 164 -2.32 11.37 -3.37
N TYR A 165 -1.74 10.33 -2.77
CA TYR A 165 -0.97 10.44 -1.54
C TYR A 165 0.52 10.61 -1.87
N THR A 166 1.20 11.50 -1.16
CA THR A 166 2.66 11.66 -1.22
C THR A 166 3.25 11.43 0.17
N TRP A 167 4.14 10.45 0.27
CA TRP A 167 4.80 10.06 1.51
C TRP A 167 6.33 10.07 1.37
#